data_AF-A0A379ZJD9-F1
#
_entry.id   AF-A0A379ZJD9-F1
#
_cell.length_a   1.000
_cell.length_b   1.000
_cell.length_c   1.000
_cell.angle_alpha   90.00
_cell.angle_beta   90.00
_cell.angle_gamma   90.00
#
_symmetry.space_group_name_H-M   'P 1'
#
loop_
_entity.id
_entity.type
_entity.pdbx_description
1 polymer ?
#
loop_
_entity_poly.entity_id
_entity_poly.type
_entity_poly.pdbx_seq_one_letter_code
_entity_poly.pdbx_strand_id
1 'polypeptide(L)'
;MSFRLMPSFSKSTFTRVALGVFLLGTTSILMADESGEPAQLLMDRYPKPHEIEFARQGVAEANIDKPWETACPYRELTGTAEVEDEFFFRCQRWDDCVSAGGSASIYSEAFFQNHQRQPKDQVPWESYRDGSIFLLEPSDFERVTGHLRQYALKSAEENWRLFEGLDAAAASDLVEKKFWQWCSAEPLTLWKAEYQ
;
A
#
# COMPACT_ATOMS: atom_id res chain seq x y z
N MET A 1 -29.54 -11.46 -54.14
CA MET A 1 -28.14 -11.25 -53.75
C MET A 1 -27.96 -11.78 -52.34
N SER A 2 -27.29 -12.92 -52.20
CA SER A 2 -27.03 -13.57 -50.92
C SER A 2 -25.75 -13.01 -50.31
N PHE A 3 -25.82 -12.49 -49.09
CA PHE A 3 -24.63 -12.24 -48.27
C PHE A 3 -24.56 -13.29 -47.16
N ARG A 4 -23.48 -14.07 -47.21
CA ARG A 4 -23.14 -15.11 -46.23
C ARG A 4 -22.59 -14.43 -44.97
N LEU A 5 -23.11 -14.83 -43.81
CA LEU A 5 -22.46 -14.65 -42.52
C LEU A 5 -21.20 -15.53 -42.47
N MET A 6 -20.05 -14.92 -42.19
CA MET A 6 -18.85 -15.62 -41.72
C MET A 6 -18.56 -15.15 -40.29
N PRO A 7 -18.26 -16.07 -39.35
CA PRO A 7 -17.90 -15.72 -37.98
C PRO A 7 -16.48 -15.15 -37.95
N SER A 8 -16.34 -13.93 -37.41
CA SER A 8 -15.04 -13.37 -37.04
C SER A 8 -14.54 -14.08 -35.80
N PHE A 9 -13.59 -14.99 -35.98
CA PHE A 9 -12.90 -15.66 -34.87
C PHE A 9 -12.00 -14.65 -34.15
N SER A 10 -12.35 -14.42 -32.88
CA SER A 10 -11.63 -13.56 -31.94
C SER A 10 -10.17 -13.99 -31.81
N LYS A 11 -9.25 -13.03 -31.99
CA LYS A 11 -7.79 -13.14 -31.74
C LYS A 11 -7.44 -13.47 -30.28
N SER A 12 -8.42 -13.63 -29.39
CA SER A 12 -8.21 -13.82 -27.95
C SER A 12 -7.87 -15.26 -27.53
N THR A 13 -8.15 -16.27 -28.36
CA THR A 13 -7.95 -17.68 -27.98
C THR A 13 -6.56 -18.22 -28.34
N PHE A 14 -5.92 -17.69 -29.38
CA PHE A 14 -4.61 -18.18 -29.82
C PHE A 14 -3.49 -17.82 -28.83
N THR A 15 -3.57 -16.66 -28.19
CA THR A 15 -2.58 -16.21 -27.19
C THR A 15 -2.68 -16.98 -25.88
N ARG A 16 -3.86 -17.52 -25.53
CA ARG A 16 -4.07 -18.32 -24.31
C ARG A 16 -3.56 -19.75 -24.45
N VAL A 17 -3.60 -20.32 -25.66
CA VAL A 17 -3.05 -21.67 -25.92
C VAL A 17 -1.51 -21.63 -25.98
N ALA A 18 -0.92 -20.57 -26.56
CA ALA A 18 0.54 -20.42 -26.61
C ALA A 18 1.18 -20.28 -25.22
N LEU A 19 0.51 -19.61 -24.26
CA LEU A 19 0.99 -19.53 -22.88
C LEU A 19 0.86 -20.86 -22.13
N GLY A 20 -0.14 -21.68 -22.46
CA GLY A 20 -0.34 -23.01 -21.85
C GLY A 20 0.70 -24.05 -22.27
N VAL A 21 1.23 -23.95 -23.49
CA VAL A 21 2.27 -24.87 -23.99
C VAL A 21 3.67 -24.49 -23.47
N PHE A 22 3.94 -23.21 -23.22
CA PHE A 22 5.21 -22.78 -22.61
C PHE A 22 5.35 -23.22 -21.13
N LEU A 23 4.24 -23.40 -20.41
CA LEU A 23 4.22 -23.89 -19.03
C LEU A 23 4.24 -25.43 -18.91
N LEU A 24 4.08 -26.16 -20.02
CA LEU A 24 4.17 -27.62 -20.07
C LEU A 24 5.45 -28.14 -20.76
N GLY A 25 6.33 -27.23 -21.19
CA GLY A 25 7.51 -27.53 -22.00
C GLY A 25 8.83 -27.74 -21.25
N THR A 26 8.87 -27.59 -19.93
CA THR A 26 10.12 -27.80 -19.15
C THR A 26 10.17 -29.13 -18.40
N THR A 27 9.15 -29.97 -18.52
CA THR A 27 9.21 -31.35 -18.02
C THR A 27 9.82 -32.27 -19.07
N SER A 28 11.12 -32.16 -19.35
CA SER A 28 11.97 -33.22 -19.92
C SER A 28 13.41 -32.75 -20.07
N ILE A 29 14.36 -33.65 -19.71
CA ILE A 29 15.83 -33.51 -19.64
C ILE A 29 16.25 -32.92 -18.28
N LEU A 30 16.78 -33.66 -17.28
CA LEU A 30 17.69 -34.80 -17.23
C LEU A 30 17.20 -35.84 -16.20
N MET A 31 17.05 -37.13 -16.51
CA MET A 31 18.08 -38.17 -16.37
C MET A 31 18.87 -38.12 -15.05
N ALA A 32 18.42 -38.98 -14.12
CA ALA A 32 19.16 -39.67 -13.06
C ALA A 32 20.44 -38.99 -12.52
N ASP A 33 20.34 -38.45 -11.30
CA ASP A 33 21.43 -38.48 -10.34
C ASP A 33 20.85 -38.80 -8.95
N GLU A 34 21.35 -39.87 -8.32
CA GLU A 34 20.94 -40.39 -7.02
C GLU A 34 21.63 -39.64 -5.87
N SER A 35 21.48 -38.32 -5.82
CA SER A 35 21.81 -37.54 -4.65
C SER A 35 20.62 -36.64 -4.32
N GLY A 36 20.14 -36.69 -3.08
CA GLY A 36 18.92 -36.01 -2.62
C GLY A 36 18.94 -34.47 -2.65
N GLU A 37 19.78 -33.85 -3.46
CA GLU A 37 19.97 -32.40 -3.57
C GLU A 37 18.94 -31.63 -4.43
N PRO A 38 18.28 -32.17 -5.49
CA PRO A 38 17.43 -31.35 -6.34
C PRO A 38 16.09 -30.97 -5.69
N ALA A 39 15.63 -31.73 -4.69
CA ALA A 39 14.41 -31.43 -3.94
C ALA A 39 14.61 -30.27 -2.95
N GLN A 40 15.79 -30.17 -2.33
CA GLN A 40 16.10 -29.12 -1.35
C GLN A 40 16.32 -27.76 -2.04
N LEU A 41 17.00 -27.76 -3.20
CA LEU A 41 17.16 -26.58 -4.07
C LEU A 41 15.84 -26.07 -4.67
N LEU A 42 14.85 -26.94 -4.86
CA LEU A 42 13.50 -26.55 -5.27
C LEU A 42 12.71 -25.97 -4.10
N MET A 43 12.82 -26.54 -2.90
CA MET A 43 12.15 -26.03 -1.69
C MET A 43 12.72 -24.69 -1.20
N ASP A 44 13.99 -24.40 -1.44
CA ASP A 44 14.61 -23.08 -1.18
C ASP A 44 14.20 -21.99 -2.20
N ARG A 45 13.59 -22.38 -3.33
CA ARG A 45 13.02 -21.45 -4.32
C ARG A 45 11.55 -21.18 -4.13
N TYR A 46 10.84 -22.02 -3.37
CA TYR A 46 9.47 -21.73 -2.97
C TYR A 46 9.50 -20.84 -1.72
N PRO A 47 8.73 -19.75 -1.69
CA PRO A 47 8.63 -18.96 -0.47
C PRO A 47 8.18 -19.88 0.66
N LYS A 48 8.91 -19.83 1.78
CA LYS A 48 8.64 -20.69 2.93
C LYS A 48 7.22 -20.42 3.45
N PRO A 49 6.54 -21.37 4.10
CA PRO A 49 5.16 -21.17 4.56
C PRO A 49 4.99 -19.90 5.42
N HIS A 50 5.97 -19.58 6.28
CA HIS A 50 5.97 -18.33 7.03
C HIS A 50 6.17 -17.10 6.14
N GLU A 51 6.97 -17.16 5.07
CA GLU A 51 7.12 -16.07 4.09
C GLU A 51 5.84 -15.85 3.28
N ILE A 52 5.08 -16.91 2.99
CA ILE A 52 3.74 -16.82 2.38
C ILE A 52 2.74 -16.26 3.39
N GLU A 53 2.86 -16.59 4.67
CA GLU A 53 2.02 -16.07 5.75
C GLU A 53 2.36 -14.60 6.06
N PHE A 54 3.63 -14.20 5.97
CA PHE A 54 4.14 -12.83 6.04
C PHE A 54 3.78 -12.01 4.81
N ALA A 55 3.81 -12.61 3.60
CA ALA A 55 3.33 -11.98 2.38
C ALA A 55 1.80 -11.84 2.38
N ARG A 56 1.08 -12.82 2.93
CA ARG A 56 -0.35 -12.72 3.21
C ARG A 56 -0.64 -11.69 4.28
N GLN A 57 0.20 -11.53 5.30
CA GLN A 57 0.08 -10.47 6.30
C GLN A 57 0.41 -9.10 5.70
N GLY A 58 1.42 -8.95 4.85
CA GLY A 58 1.72 -7.70 4.15
C GLY A 58 0.63 -7.27 3.16
N VAL A 59 -0.03 -8.23 2.49
CA VAL A 59 -1.24 -7.99 1.67
C VAL A 59 -2.49 -7.83 2.56
N ALA A 60 -2.51 -8.39 3.78
CA ALA A 60 -3.60 -8.22 4.74
C ALA A 60 -3.56 -6.87 5.45
N GLU A 61 -2.38 -6.31 5.73
CA GLU A 61 -2.21 -5.05 6.45
C GLU A 61 -2.98 -3.94 5.74
N ALA A 62 -2.79 -3.76 4.43
CA ALA A 62 -3.53 -2.77 3.64
C ALA A 62 -5.06 -2.98 3.63
N ASN A 63 -5.54 -4.19 3.91
CA ASN A 63 -6.97 -4.51 3.94
C ASN A 63 -7.61 -4.43 5.32
N ILE A 64 -6.85 -4.02 6.36
CA ILE A 64 -7.40 -3.77 7.69
C ILE A 64 -8.33 -2.56 7.61
N ASP A 65 -9.57 -2.75 8.07
CA ASP A 65 -10.65 -1.76 7.87
C ASP A 65 -10.45 -0.52 8.74
N LYS A 66 -9.93 -0.70 9.96
CA LYS A 66 -9.73 0.36 10.97
C LYS A 66 -8.47 0.15 11.83
N PRO A 67 -7.28 0.23 11.23
CA PRO A 67 -6.01 0.02 11.93
C PRO A 67 -5.77 1.02 13.09
N TRP A 68 -6.35 2.22 13.02
CA TRP A 68 -6.28 3.24 14.07
C TRP A 68 -7.09 2.91 15.33
N GLU A 69 -8.01 1.95 15.28
CA GLU A 69 -8.79 1.51 16.47
C GLU A 69 -8.06 0.43 17.28
N THR A 70 -6.92 -0.08 16.79
CA THR A 70 -6.21 -1.22 17.39
C THR A 70 -4.73 -0.95 17.56
N ALA A 71 -4.13 -1.53 18.60
CA ALA A 71 -2.67 -1.51 18.76
C ALA A 71 -1.99 -2.39 17.70
N CYS A 72 -0.74 -2.08 17.37
CA CYS A 72 0.06 -2.89 16.46
C CYS A 72 0.10 -4.38 16.91
N PRO A 73 -0.33 -5.34 16.06
CA PRO A 73 -0.42 -6.75 16.43
C PRO A 73 0.95 -7.44 16.59
N TYR A 74 2.02 -6.87 16.02
CA TYR A 74 3.35 -7.48 16.09
C TYR A 74 4.06 -7.28 17.43
N ARG A 75 3.55 -6.41 18.32
CA ARG A 75 4.16 -6.17 19.64
C ARG A 75 4.18 -7.44 20.52
N GLU A 76 3.17 -8.29 20.40
CA GLU A 76 3.02 -9.52 21.20
C GLU A 76 3.81 -10.72 20.64
N LEU A 77 4.46 -10.59 19.47
CA LEU A 77 5.16 -11.67 18.77
C LEU A 77 6.68 -11.67 18.99
N THR A 78 7.18 -10.93 19.97
CA THR A 78 8.63 -10.83 20.28
C THR A 78 9.16 -12.10 20.97
N GLY A 79 10.33 -12.62 20.56
CA GLY A 79 10.92 -13.85 21.11
C GLY A 79 11.93 -14.64 20.25
N THR A 80 12.24 -14.23 19.00
CA THR A 80 13.25 -14.89 18.14
C THR A 80 14.12 -13.86 17.41
N ALA A 81 15.44 -13.95 17.56
CA ALA A 81 16.41 -12.89 17.26
C ALA A 81 16.44 -12.35 15.81
N GLU A 82 16.01 -13.11 14.80
CA GLU A 82 15.95 -12.63 13.40
C GLU A 82 14.57 -12.04 13.02
N VAL A 83 13.54 -12.25 13.85
CA VAL A 83 12.16 -11.79 13.60
C VAL A 83 11.80 -10.57 14.46
N GLU A 84 12.49 -10.36 15.58
CA GLU A 84 12.27 -9.22 16.50
C GLU A 84 12.51 -7.87 15.84
N ASP A 85 13.60 -7.71 15.08
CA ASP A 85 13.89 -6.47 14.36
C ASP A 85 12.81 -6.19 13.30
N GLU A 86 12.37 -7.20 12.56
CA GLU A 86 11.32 -7.01 11.55
C GLU A 86 9.98 -6.65 12.18
N PHE A 87 9.59 -7.30 13.27
CA PHE A 87 8.37 -6.96 14.01
C PHE A 87 8.43 -5.56 14.61
N PHE A 88 9.58 -5.16 15.14
CA PHE A 88 9.81 -3.80 15.61
C PHE A 88 9.53 -2.78 14.50
N PHE A 89 10.16 -2.92 13.33
CA PHE A 89 9.96 -1.98 12.22
C PHE A 89 8.55 -2.03 11.62
N ARG A 90 7.88 -3.18 11.64
CA ARG A 90 6.46 -3.28 11.25
C ARG A 90 5.57 -2.49 12.19
N CYS A 91 5.82 -2.53 13.49
CA CYS A 91 5.07 -1.70 14.43
C CYS A 91 5.40 -0.22 14.32
N GLN A 92 6.66 0.13 14.08
CA GLN A 92 7.00 1.53 13.83
C GLN A 92 6.25 2.08 12.61
N ARG A 93 6.24 1.33 11.50
CA ARG A 93 5.42 1.65 10.33
C ARG A 93 3.94 1.78 10.68
N TRP A 94 3.39 0.82 11.42
CA TRP A 94 1.99 0.85 11.83
C TRP A 94 1.64 2.16 12.54
N ASP A 95 2.40 2.50 13.58
CA ASP A 95 2.17 3.66 14.42
C ASP A 95 2.33 4.96 13.61
N ASP A 96 3.36 5.06 12.79
CA ASP A 96 3.60 6.22 11.92
C ASP A 96 2.49 6.39 10.87
N CYS A 97 2.07 5.30 10.24
CA CYS A 97 1.00 5.29 9.24
C CYS A 97 -0.36 5.67 9.84
N VAL A 98 -0.69 5.14 11.02
CA VAL A 98 -1.92 5.51 11.74
C VAL A 98 -1.89 7.00 12.10
N SER A 99 -0.77 7.49 12.64
CA SER A 99 -0.63 8.91 12.98
C SER A 99 -0.76 9.81 11.75
N ALA A 100 -0.11 9.47 10.64
CA ALA A 100 -0.17 10.26 9.42
C ALA A 100 -1.54 10.16 8.71
N GLY A 101 -2.26 9.06 8.88
CA GLY A 101 -3.64 8.91 8.42
C GLY A 101 -4.58 9.93 9.06
N GLY A 102 -4.48 10.12 10.38
CA GLY A 102 -5.23 11.17 11.09
C GLY A 102 -4.90 12.57 10.55
N SER A 103 -3.63 12.85 10.25
CA SER A 103 -3.24 14.11 9.60
C SER A 103 -3.85 14.25 8.19
N ALA A 104 -3.85 13.20 7.38
CA ALA A 104 -4.46 13.24 6.04
C ALA A 104 -5.96 13.57 6.10
N SER A 105 -6.68 13.06 7.11
CA SER A 105 -8.08 13.40 7.34
C SER A 105 -8.27 14.89 7.69
N ILE A 106 -7.52 15.39 8.67
CA ILE A 106 -7.55 16.81 9.08
C ILE A 106 -7.24 17.74 7.90
N TYR A 107 -6.23 17.42 7.11
CA TYR A 107 -5.87 18.22 5.94
C TYR A 107 -6.98 18.18 4.89
N SER A 108 -7.58 17.01 4.64
CA SER A 108 -8.69 16.86 3.68
C SER A 108 -9.89 17.71 4.06
N GLU A 109 -10.24 17.72 5.35
CA GLU A 109 -11.30 18.58 5.87
C GLU A 109 -10.96 20.06 5.64
N ALA A 110 -9.73 20.49 5.92
CA ALA A 110 -9.30 21.87 5.70
C ALA A 110 -9.38 22.27 4.21
N PHE A 111 -8.97 21.40 3.29
CA PHE A 111 -9.12 21.61 1.84
C PHE A 111 -10.60 21.77 1.44
N PHE A 112 -11.48 20.93 1.99
CA PHE A 112 -12.91 20.98 1.73
C PHE A 112 -13.53 22.29 2.25
N GLN A 113 -13.24 22.64 3.50
CA GLN A 113 -13.70 23.89 4.11
C GLN A 113 -13.23 25.11 3.29
N ASN A 114 -12.01 25.09 2.77
CA ASN A 114 -11.51 26.16 1.89
C ASN A 114 -12.32 26.27 0.60
N HIS A 115 -12.65 25.13 -0.02
CA HIS A 115 -13.46 25.09 -1.24
C HIS A 115 -14.89 25.64 -1.06
N GLN A 116 -15.45 25.54 0.14
CA GLN A 116 -16.77 26.07 0.45
C GLN A 116 -16.79 27.60 0.64
N ARG A 117 -15.63 28.24 0.82
CA ARG A 117 -15.54 29.70 1.00
C ARG A 117 -15.82 30.42 -0.32
N GLN A 118 -16.23 31.69 -0.22
CA GLN A 118 -16.35 32.56 -1.39
C GLN A 118 -14.97 32.70 -2.06
N PRO A 119 -14.88 32.76 -3.40
CA PRO A 119 -13.59 32.75 -4.11
C PRO A 119 -12.56 33.79 -3.62
N LYS A 120 -13.02 34.96 -3.19
CA LYS A 120 -12.16 36.04 -2.65
C LYS A 120 -11.57 35.76 -1.26
N ASP A 121 -12.17 34.82 -0.51
CA ASP A 121 -11.83 34.46 0.87
C ASP A 121 -11.12 33.10 0.95
N GLN A 122 -10.87 32.48 -0.21
CA GLN A 122 -10.15 31.21 -0.31
C GLN A 122 -8.64 31.45 -0.12
N VAL A 123 -8.01 30.57 0.67
CA VAL A 123 -6.55 30.56 0.86
C VAL A 123 -5.90 29.89 -0.35
N PRO A 124 -4.79 30.42 -0.91
CA PRO A 124 -4.09 29.83 -2.05
C PRO A 124 -3.74 28.34 -1.87
N TRP A 125 -3.76 27.58 -2.96
CA TRP A 125 -3.68 26.11 -2.92
C TRP A 125 -2.26 25.68 -2.57
N GLU A 126 -1.30 26.49 -2.99
CA GLU A 126 0.12 26.37 -2.68
C GLU A 126 0.34 26.30 -1.16
N SER A 127 -0.38 27.09 -0.37
CA SER A 127 -0.23 27.13 1.09
C SER A 127 -0.70 25.86 1.80
N TYR A 128 -1.61 25.10 1.19
CA TYR A 128 -1.95 23.77 1.68
C TYR A 128 -0.92 22.74 1.22
N ARG A 129 -0.48 22.81 -0.04
CA ARG A 129 0.45 21.83 -0.61
C ARG A 129 1.84 21.88 0.03
N ASP A 130 2.33 23.07 0.36
CA ASP A 130 3.60 23.25 1.06
C ASP A 130 3.49 23.10 2.58
N GLY A 131 2.27 22.91 3.11
CA GLY A 131 2.02 22.72 4.52
C GLY A 131 2.07 23.99 5.37
N SER A 132 2.31 25.16 4.78
CA SER A 132 2.48 26.42 5.53
C SER A 132 1.23 26.84 6.30
N ILE A 133 0.03 26.55 5.78
CA ILE A 133 -1.23 26.81 6.48
C ILE A 133 -1.41 25.96 7.75
N PHE A 134 -0.69 24.82 7.82
CA PHE A 134 -0.64 23.93 8.96
C PHE A 134 0.56 24.19 9.87
N LEU A 135 1.28 25.31 9.65
CA LEU A 135 2.49 25.69 10.39
C LEU A 135 3.63 24.66 10.29
N LEU A 136 3.70 23.93 9.18
CA LEU A 136 4.79 22.98 8.93
C LEU A 136 6.03 23.73 8.42
N GLU A 137 7.19 23.38 8.96
CA GLU A 137 8.49 23.93 8.55
C GLU A 137 9.20 22.97 7.57
N PRO A 138 10.20 23.43 6.79
CA PRO A 138 10.95 22.55 5.90
C PRO A 138 11.54 21.30 6.58
N SER A 139 11.94 21.42 7.84
CA SER A 139 12.44 20.33 8.69
C SER A 139 11.39 19.26 8.99
N ASP A 140 10.09 19.61 8.98
CA ASP A 140 8.99 18.66 9.17
C ASP A 140 8.85 17.66 8.01
N PHE A 141 9.46 17.97 6.88
CA PHE A 141 9.46 17.16 5.67
C PHE A 141 10.73 16.33 5.49
N GLU A 142 11.67 16.41 6.43
CA GLU A 142 12.83 15.55 6.45
C GLU A 142 12.45 14.15 6.97
N ARG A 143 13.23 13.14 6.57
CA ARG A 143 13.12 11.76 7.08
C ARG A 143 11.82 11.03 6.67
N VAL A 144 11.54 9.89 7.30
CA VAL A 144 10.37 9.05 6.97
C VAL A 144 9.06 9.74 7.32
N THR A 145 8.97 10.36 8.50
CA THR A 145 7.77 11.10 8.92
C THR A 145 7.46 12.27 7.99
N GLY A 146 8.50 12.93 7.46
CA GLY A 146 8.36 13.94 6.44
C GLY A 146 7.78 13.42 5.13
N HIS A 147 8.24 12.26 4.65
CA HIS A 147 7.67 11.59 3.48
C HIS A 147 6.18 11.29 3.66
N LEU A 148 5.79 10.77 4.83
CA LEU A 148 4.39 10.50 5.15
C LEU A 148 3.54 11.77 5.19
N ARG A 149 4.06 12.87 5.74
CA ARG A 149 3.39 14.18 5.76
C ARG A 149 3.18 14.74 4.36
N GLN A 150 4.21 14.71 3.50
CA GLN A 150 4.07 15.14 2.11
C GLN A 150 2.97 14.36 1.39
N TYR A 151 2.94 13.03 1.60
CA TYR A 151 1.90 12.20 1.01
C TYR A 151 0.52 12.50 1.62
N ALA A 152 0.42 12.72 2.93
CA ALA A 152 -0.84 13.08 3.59
C ALA A 152 -1.45 14.36 3.00
N LEU A 153 -0.63 15.40 2.79
CA LEU A 153 -1.05 16.66 2.15
C LEU A 153 -1.52 16.43 0.71
N LYS A 154 -0.77 15.65 -0.07
CA LYS A 154 -1.14 15.31 -1.45
C LYS A 154 -2.43 14.48 -1.51
N SER A 155 -2.53 13.45 -0.68
CA SER A 155 -3.71 12.61 -0.55
C SER A 155 -4.93 13.44 -0.19
N ALA A 156 -4.78 14.43 0.70
CA ALA A 156 -5.83 15.36 1.07
C ALA A 156 -6.29 16.25 -0.09
N GLU A 157 -5.35 16.81 -0.86
CA GLU A 157 -5.64 17.58 -2.07
C GLU A 157 -6.45 16.76 -3.09
N GLU A 158 -6.16 15.46 -3.22
CA GLU A 158 -6.83 14.57 -4.16
C GLU A 158 -8.19 14.05 -3.66
N ASN A 159 -8.43 14.03 -2.35
CA ASN A 159 -9.59 13.36 -1.75
C ASN A 159 -10.54 14.28 -0.97
N TRP A 160 -10.31 15.59 -0.85
CA TRP A 160 -11.21 16.49 -0.09
C TRP A 160 -12.67 16.43 -0.54
N ARG A 161 -12.94 16.13 -1.82
CA ARG A 161 -14.30 15.97 -2.35
C ARG A 161 -15.06 14.77 -1.78
N LEU A 162 -14.38 13.84 -1.11
CA LEU A 162 -15.05 12.76 -0.40
C LEU A 162 -15.96 13.29 0.73
N PHE A 163 -15.73 14.51 1.23
CA PHE A 163 -16.63 15.14 2.20
C PHE A 163 -17.90 15.73 1.57
N GLU A 164 -18.00 15.80 0.23
CA GLU A 164 -19.21 16.28 -0.45
C GLU A 164 -20.33 15.23 -0.37
N GLY A 165 -21.38 15.53 0.39
CA GLY A 165 -22.60 14.72 0.43
C GLY A 165 -22.51 13.43 1.25
N LEU A 166 -21.39 13.20 1.95
CA LEU A 166 -21.22 12.13 2.94
C LEU A 166 -21.32 12.68 4.37
N ASP A 167 -21.57 11.78 5.32
CA ASP A 167 -21.39 12.08 6.75
C ASP A 167 -19.90 12.33 7.06
N ALA A 168 -19.62 13.29 7.94
CA ALA A 168 -18.26 13.74 8.22
C ALA A 168 -17.38 12.61 8.80
N ALA A 169 -17.93 11.78 9.68
CA ALA A 169 -17.20 10.66 10.27
C ALA A 169 -16.94 9.57 9.23
N ALA A 170 -17.93 9.25 8.40
CA ALA A 170 -17.77 8.28 7.31
C ALA A 170 -16.74 8.72 6.26
N ALA A 171 -16.69 10.03 5.94
CA ALA A 171 -15.68 10.59 5.05
C ALA A 171 -14.27 10.55 5.68
N SER A 172 -14.14 10.88 6.97
CA SER A 172 -12.88 10.78 7.72
C SER A 172 -12.33 9.35 7.70
N ASP A 173 -13.16 8.37 8.12
CA ASP A 173 -12.80 6.95 8.14
C ASP A 173 -12.33 6.48 6.74
N LEU A 174 -12.97 6.95 5.66
CA LEU A 174 -12.59 6.59 4.30
C LEU A 174 -11.23 7.21 3.88
N VAL A 175 -10.94 8.45 4.28
CA VAL A 175 -9.64 9.09 4.01
C VAL A 175 -8.54 8.35 4.75
N GLU A 176 -8.73 8.07 6.05
CA GLU A 176 -7.77 7.33 6.86
C GLU A 176 -7.53 5.93 6.29
N LYS A 177 -8.59 5.23 5.87
CA LYS A 177 -8.49 3.92 5.21
C LYS A 177 -7.67 3.97 3.92
N LYS A 178 -7.93 4.94 3.04
CA LYS A 178 -7.19 5.08 1.78
C LYS A 178 -5.72 5.41 2.02
N PHE A 179 -5.45 6.31 2.98
CA PHE A 179 -4.07 6.64 3.34
C PHE A 179 -3.34 5.41 3.91
N TRP A 180 -3.99 4.67 4.81
CA TRP A 180 -3.46 3.44 5.37
C TRP A 180 -3.14 2.39 4.30
N GLN A 181 -4.06 2.15 3.36
CA GLN A 181 -3.87 1.22 2.25
C GLN A 181 -2.60 1.50 1.46
N TRP A 182 -2.29 2.78 1.26
CA TRP A 182 -1.03 3.19 0.65
C TRP A 182 0.16 3.00 1.61
N CYS A 183 0.09 3.57 2.82
CA CYS A 183 1.21 3.63 3.75
C CYS A 183 1.69 2.23 4.22
N SER A 184 0.75 1.32 4.48
CA SER A 184 1.06 -0.06 4.88
C SER A 184 1.68 -0.91 3.75
N ALA A 185 1.54 -0.48 2.49
CA ALA A 185 2.18 -1.10 1.35
C ALA A 185 3.62 -0.60 1.12
N GLU A 186 4.01 0.53 1.73
CA GLU A 186 5.36 1.08 1.60
C GLU A 186 6.41 0.14 2.24
N PRO A 187 7.59 0.00 1.62
CA PRO A 187 8.57 -0.99 2.03
C PRO A 187 9.17 -0.66 3.40
N LEU A 188 9.32 -1.68 4.25
CA LEU A 188 9.92 -1.55 5.59
C LEU A 188 11.35 -1.00 5.58
N THR A 189 12.04 -1.04 4.44
CA THR A 189 13.38 -0.47 4.27
C THR A 189 13.43 1.03 4.55
N LEU A 190 12.32 1.76 4.34
CA LEU A 190 12.24 3.19 4.68
C LEU A 190 12.44 3.42 6.17
N TRP A 191 11.71 2.66 7.00
CA TRP A 191 11.86 2.70 8.45
C TRP A 191 13.21 2.13 8.90
N LYS A 192 13.69 1.03 8.31
CA LYS A 192 15.00 0.49 8.68
C LYS A 192 16.13 1.50 8.47
N ALA A 193 16.11 2.27 7.38
CA ALA A 193 17.12 3.28 7.07
C ALA A 193 17.08 4.50 8.00
N GLU A 194 15.94 4.76 8.64
CA GLU A 194 15.74 5.91 9.53
C GLU A 194 16.37 5.73 10.92
N TYR A 195 16.43 4.48 11.39
CA TYR A 195 16.89 4.13 12.74
C TYR A 195 18.26 3.41 12.74
N GLN A 196 18.99 3.42 11.62
CA GLN A 196 20.35 2.90 11.46
C GLN A 196 21.35 4.05 11.26
#